data_AF-U7QBN9-F1
#
_entry.id   AF-U7QBN9-F1
#
_cell.length_a   1.000
_cell.length_b   1.000
_cell.length_c   1.000
_cell.angle_alpha   90.00
_cell.angle_beta   90.00
_cell.angle_gamma   90.00
#
_symmetry.space_group_name_H-M   'P 1'
#
loop_
_entity.id
_entity.type
_entity.pdbx_description
1 polymer ?
#
loop_
_entity_poly.entity_id
_entity_poly.type
_entity_poly.pdbx_seq_one_letter_code
_entity_poly.pdbx_strand_id
1 'polypeptide(L)'
;MSHPCTQPLLNTCIQQLQSGYIDFYGKSESEPITFIDQIARVVLSKIAQTDAPYHDLEHTVLVTLAGLEILRGKQINEGSVSPQDWLNTIVSLLCHDIGYCKRICRADRLEQRRYATGADQQTIYLSPETTDASLTPYHVDRGQL
;
A
#
# COMPACT_ATOMS: atom_id res chain seq x y z
N MET A 1 10.50 -11.92 -7.48
CA MET A 1 9.45 -12.75 -8.12
C MET A 1 8.31 -12.81 -7.11
N SER A 2 7.11 -12.33 -7.47
CA SER A 2 5.93 -12.52 -6.64
C SER A 2 5.68 -14.02 -6.47
N HIS A 3 5.41 -14.45 -5.24
CA HIS A 3 5.05 -15.85 -4.99
C HIS A 3 3.73 -16.16 -5.71
N PRO A 4 3.59 -17.29 -6.43
CA PRO A 4 2.39 -17.61 -7.21
C PRO A 4 1.08 -17.54 -6.40
N CYS A 5 1.16 -17.71 -5.09
CA CYS A 5 0.03 -17.72 -4.16
C CYS A 5 -0.60 -16.33 -3.94
N THR A 6 0.13 -15.23 -4.16
CA THR A 6 -0.36 -13.87 -3.84
C THR A 6 -1.13 -13.20 -4.98
N GLN A 7 -0.96 -13.70 -6.20
CA GLN A 7 -1.55 -13.10 -7.41
C GLN A 7 -3.09 -13.06 -7.41
N PRO A 8 -3.81 -14.09 -6.92
CA PRO A 8 -5.26 -14.05 -6.81
C PRO A 8 -5.75 -12.92 -5.90
N LEU A 9 -5.18 -12.80 -4.70
CA LEU A 9 -5.57 -11.77 -3.72
C LEU A 9 -5.36 -10.36 -4.26
N LEU A 10 -4.20 -10.11 -4.87
CA LEU A 10 -3.90 -8.83 -5.51
C LEU A 10 -4.92 -8.51 -6.61
N ASN A 11 -5.20 -9.46 -7.51
CA ASN A 11 -6.15 -9.25 -8.59
C ASN A 11 -7.57 -8.99 -8.07
N THR A 12 -8.00 -9.72 -7.04
CA THR A 12 -9.31 -9.50 -6.40
C THR A 12 -9.39 -8.12 -5.76
N CYS A 13 -8.35 -7.68 -5.04
CA CYS A 13 -8.30 -6.34 -4.46
C CYS A 13 -8.47 -5.25 -5.54
N ILE A 14 -7.71 -5.35 -6.64
CA ILE A 14 -7.82 -4.40 -7.76
C ILE A 14 -9.22 -4.37 -8.35
N GLN A 15 -9.82 -5.53 -8.59
CA GLN A 15 -11.19 -5.61 -9.13
C GLN A 15 -12.20 -4.93 -8.21
N GLN A 16 -12.05 -5.07 -6.89
CA GLN A 16 -12.91 -4.39 -5.91
C GLN A 16 -12.71 -2.87 -5.95
N LEU A 17 -11.46 -2.39 -6.03
CA LEU A 17 -11.18 -0.95 -6.12
C LEU A 17 -11.74 -0.33 -7.40
N GLN A 18 -11.58 -1.01 -8.54
CA GLN A 18 -12.14 -0.55 -9.82
C GLN A 18 -13.67 -0.51 -9.76
N SER A 19 -14.30 -1.57 -9.23
CA SER A 19 -15.75 -1.63 -9.08
C SER A 19 -16.26 -0.53 -8.15
N GLY A 20 -15.61 -0.32 -7.01
CA GLY A 20 -15.95 0.73 -6.06
C GLY A 20 -15.86 2.14 -6.64
N TYR A 21 -14.87 2.42 -7.49
CA TYR A 21 -14.80 3.70 -8.21
C TYR A 21 -15.95 3.86 -9.20
N ILE A 22 -16.19 2.82 -10.01
CA ILE A 22 -17.23 2.79 -11.04
C ILE A 22 -18.62 3.00 -10.44
N ASP A 23 -18.90 2.39 -9.28
CA ASP A 23 -20.21 2.44 -8.63
C ASP A 23 -20.59 3.86 -8.19
N PHE A 24 -19.61 4.72 -7.86
CA PHE A 24 -19.89 6.11 -7.43
C PHE A 24 -19.78 7.14 -8.54
N TYR A 25 -18.85 6.95 -9.48
CA TYR A 25 -18.48 7.98 -10.45
C TYR A 25 -18.75 7.59 -11.91
N GLY A 26 -19.13 6.33 -12.15
CA GLY A 26 -19.37 5.80 -13.49
C GLY A 26 -18.10 5.42 -14.25
N LYS A 27 -18.27 5.01 -15.51
CA LYS A 27 -17.20 4.51 -16.41
C LYS A 27 -16.74 5.53 -17.46
N SER A 28 -17.27 6.75 -17.45
CA SER A 28 -16.97 7.75 -18.49
C SER A 28 -15.50 8.18 -18.49
N GLU A 29 -14.85 8.13 -17.32
CA GLU A 29 -13.44 8.46 -17.14
C GLU A 29 -12.62 7.19 -16.89
N SER A 30 -11.79 6.80 -17.86
CA SER A 30 -10.96 5.59 -17.77
C SER A 30 -9.62 5.81 -17.06
N GLU A 31 -9.16 7.07 -16.96
CA GLU A 31 -7.86 7.41 -16.40
C GLU A 31 -7.75 7.04 -14.91
N PRO A 32 -8.69 7.39 -14.01
CA PRO A 32 -8.69 6.94 -12.62
C PRO A 32 -8.64 5.43 -12.45
N ILE A 33 -9.44 4.70 -13.21
CA ILE A 33 -9.53 3.22 -13.16
C ILE A 33 -8.20 2.59 -13.59
N THR A 34 -7.58 3.14 -14.63
CA THR A 34 -6.29 2.69 -15.14
C THR A 34 -5.17 3.00 -14.14
N PHE A 35 -5.19 4.18 -13.54
CA PHE A 35 -4.23 4.60 -12.54
C PHE A 35 -4.29 3.70 -11.29
N ILE A 36 -5.49 3.42 -10.77
CA ILE A 36 -5.71 2.52 -9.63
C ILE A 36 -5.14 1.12 -9.91
N ASP A 37 -5.42 0.55 -11.09
CA ASP A 37 -4.87 -0.76 -11.47
C ASP A 37 -3.34 -0.75 -11.42
N GLN A 38 -2.72 0.24 -12.05
CA GLN A 38 -1.26 0.33 -12.13
C GLN A 38 -0.62 0.52 -10.75
N ILE A 39 -1.11 1.48 -9.96
CA ILE A 39 -0.51 1.79 -8.65
C ILE A 39 -0.71 0.63 -7.67
N ALA A 40 -1.90 0.03 -7.62
CA ALA A 40 -2.17 -1.12 -6.76
C ALA A 40 -1.30 -2.32 -7.12
N ARG A 41 -1.09 -2.61 -8.42
CA ARG A 41 -0.16 -3.68 -8.84
C ARG A 41 1.24 -3.43 -8.33
N VAL A 42 1.76 -2.21 -8.49
CA VAL A 42 3.12 -1.86 -8.07
C VAL A 42 3.27 -1.98 -6.55
N VAL A 43 2.37 -1.34 -5.80
CA VAL A 43 2.44 -1.26 -4.33
C VAL A 43 2.23 -2.63 -3.70
N LEU A 44 1.15 -3.33 -4.05
CA LEU A 44 0.86 -4.65 -3.48
C LEU A 44 1.92 -5.69 -3.85
N SER A 45 2.51 -5.61 -5.05
CA SER A 45 3.61 -6.50 -5.43
C SER A 45 4.90 -6.22 -4.65
N LYS A 46 5.10 -4.98 -4.17
CA LYS A 46 6.22 -4.64 -3.29
C LYS A 46 5.97 -5.13 -1.88
N ILE A 47 4.77 -4.89 -1.34
CA ILE A 47 4.38 -5.36 0.00
C ILE A 47 4.41 -6.89 0.08
N ALA A 48 4.00 -7.59 -0.97
CA ALA A 48 4.09 -9.06 -1.05
C ALA A 48 5.52 -9.65 -0.94
N GLN A 49 6.56 -8.81 -0.91
CA GLN A 49 7.96 -9.22 -0.74
C GLN A 49 8.47 -9.03 0.69
N THR A 50 7.66 -8.46 1.60
CA THR A 50 8.04 -8.29 2.99
C THR A 50 8.13 -9.63 3.72
N ASP A 51 9.01 -9.71 4.71
CA ASP A 51 9.06 -10.80 5.69
C ASP A 51 8.39 -10.41 7.04
N ALA A 52 7.68 -9.28 7.08
CA ALA A 52 6.89 -8.89 8.24
C ALA A 52 5.76 -9.91 8.49
N PRO A 53 5.56 -10.39 9.74
CA PRO A 53 4.58 -11.43 10.05
C PRO A 53 3.12 -10.94 10.11
N TYR A 54 2.86 -9.63 9.98
CA TYR A 54 1.51 -9.06 10.06
C TYR A 54 1.29 -7.90 9.10
N HIS A 55 2.21 -6.93 9.04
CA HIS A 55 2.13 -5.79 8.12
C HIS A 55 2.51 -6.22 6.69
N ASP A 56 1.72 -7.13 6.13
CA ASP A 56 1.95 -7.83 4.87
C ASP A 56 0.88 -7.50 3.82
N LEU A 57 0.86 -8.29 2.75
CA LEU A 57 -0.11 -8.12 1.66
C LEU A 57 -1.55 -8.27 2.14
N GLU A 58 -1.84 -9.28 2.99
CA GLU A 58 -3.19 -9.54 3.45
C GLU A 58 -3.68 -8.40 4.32
N HIS A 59 -2.86 -7.94 5.25
CA HIS A 59 -3.17 -6.77 6.07
C HIS A 59 -3.46 -5.53 5.22
N THR A 60 -2.58 -5.24 4.25
CA THR A 60 -2.76 -4.07 3.38
C THR A 60 -4.06 -4.14 2.58
N VAL A 61 -4.40 -5.31 2.04
CA VAL A 61 -5.65 -5.51 1.31
C VAL A 61 -6.86 -5.33 2.24
N LEU A 62 -6.83 -5.90 3.44
CA LEU A 62 -7.92 -5.77 4.41
C LEU A 62 -8.15 -4.31 4.81
N VAL A 63 -7.09 -3.57 5.14
CA VAL A 63 -7.17 -2.14 5.48
C VAL A 63 -7.70 -1.32 4.30
N THR A 64 -7.22 -1.60 3.08
CA THR A 64 -7.65 -0.88 1.87
C THR A 64 -9.14 -1.12 1.58
N LEU A 65 -9.62 -2.37 1.67
CA LEU A 65 -11.03 -2.69 1.44
C LEU A 65 -11.95 -2.19 2.55
N ALA A 66 -11.50 -2.18 3.81
CA ALA A 66 -12.23 -1.54 4.89
C ALA A 66 -12.39 -0.03 4.63
N GLY A 67 -11.31 0.64 4.18
CA GLY A 67 -11.36 2.05 3.80
C GLY A 67 -12.27 2.32 2.60
N LEU A 68 -12.30 1.41 1.62
CA LEU A 68 -13.24 1.48 0.50
C LEU A 68 -14.70 1.49 0.97
N GLU A 69 -15.07 0.61 1.91
CA GLU A 69 -16.43 0.56 2.46
C GLU A 69 -16.75 1.78 3.35
N ILE A 70 -15.76 2.35 4.05
CA ILE A 70 -15.93 3.61 4.77
C ILE A 70 -16.22 4.75 3.79
N LEU A 71 -15.46 4.87 2.70
CA LEU A 71 -15.69 5.87 1.65
C LEU A 71 -17.06 5.69 1.00
N ARG A 72 -17.47 4.45 0.75
CA ARG A 72 -18.82 4.12 0.28
C ARG A 72 -19.89 4.64 1.23
N GLY A 73 -19.78 4.32 2.52
CA GLY A 73 -20.73 4.79 3.53
C GLY A 73 -20.79 6.32 3.59
N LYS A 74 -19.62 6.97 3.54
CA LYS A 74 -19.53 8.44 3.50
C LYS A 74 -20.17 9.03 2.24
N GLN A 75 -19.93 8.44 1.07
CA GLN A 75 -20.52 8.90 -0.19
C GLN A 75 -22.04 8.74 -0.19
N ILE A 76 -22.58 7.64 0.33
CA ILE A 76 -24.02 7.42 0.45
C ILE A 76 -24.66 8.40 1.44
N ASN A 77 -23.99 8.65 2.58
CA ASN A 77 -24.56 9.46 3.65
C ASN A 77 -24.43 10.97 3.42
N GLU A 78 -23.31 11.42 2.83
CA GLU A 78 -22.96 12.84 2.71
C GLU A 78 -22.85 13.32 1.25
N GLY A 79 -22.66 12.43 0.27
CA GLY A 79 -22.51 12.77 -1.14
C GLY A 79 -21.26 13.60 -1.48
N SER A 80 -20.33 13.76 -0.54
CA SER A 80 -19.28 14.78 -0.59
C SER A 80 -17.87 14.24 -0.87
N VAL A 81 -17.72 12.96 -1.27
CA VAL A 81 -16.41 12.40 -1.62
C VAL A 81 -16.17 12.63 -3.10
N SER A 82 -15.30 13.59 -3.42
CA SER A 82 -14.90 13.82 -4.81
C SER A 82 -14.09 12.63 -5.35
N PRO A 83 -14.05 12.41 -6.68
CA PRO A 83 -13.18 11.39 -7.27
C PRO A 83 -11.71 11.53 -6.85
N GLN A 84 -11.22 12.77 -6.73
CA GLN A 84 -9.85 13.05 -6.31
C GLN A 84 -9.60 12.65 -4.85
N ASP A 85 -10.54 12.95 -3.94
CA ASP A 85 -10.42 12.57 -2.53
C ASP A 85 -10.49 11.06 -2.36
N TRP A 86 -11.36 10.39 -3.13
CA TRP A 86 -11.42 8.93 -3.18
C TRP A 86 -10.08 8.35 -3.63
N LEU A 87 -9.51 8.84 -4.73
CA LEU A 87 -8.23 8.37 -5.26
C LEU A 87 -7.09 8.58 -4.26
N ASN A 88 -6.96 9.79 -3.72
CA ASN A 88 -5.95 10.11 -2.72
C ASN A 88 -6.04 9.21 -1.49
N THR A 89 -7.27 8.95 -1.03
CA THR A 89 -7.50 8.08 0.13
C THR A 89 -7.12 6.64 -0.18
N ILE A 90 -7.55 6.08 -1.31
CA ILE A 90 -7.22 4.70 -1.69
C ILE A 90 -5.72 4.52 -1.90
N VAL A 91 -5.05 5.46 -2.56
CA VAL A 91 -3.58 5.41 -2.72
C VAL A 91 -2.89 5.47 -1.36
N SER A 92 -3.36 6.32 -0.45
CA SER A 92 -2.80 6.41 0.90
C SER A 92 -2.96 5.08 1.66
N LEU A 93 -4.12 4.43 1.55
CA LEU A 93 -4.38 3.14 2.18
C LEU A 93 -3.55 2.01 1.57
N LEU A 94 -3.36 1.99 0.25
CA LEU A 94 -2.46 1.03 -0.39
C LEU A 94 -1.02 1.18 0.11
N CYS A 95 -0.58 2.41 0.35
CA CYS A 95 0.79 2.74 0.72
C CYS A 95 1.05 2.82 2.22
N HIS A 96 0.04 2.75 3.09
CA HIS A 96 0.19 3.11 4.52
C HIS A 96 1.33 2.36 5.23
N ASP A 97 1.51 1.09 4.87
CA ASP A 97 2.54 0.20 5.43
C ASP A 97 3.73 -0.04 4.50
N ILE A 98 3.84 0.66 3.37
CA ILE A 98 4.94 0.45 2.42
C ILE A 98 6.32 0.65 3.06
N GLY A 99 6.41 1.50 4.09
CA GLY A 99 7.64 1.76 4.83
C GLY A 99 8.17 0.59 5.65
N TYR A 100 7.36 -0.45 5.90
CA TYR A 100 7.85 -1.70 6.49
C TYR A 100 8.77 -2.46 5.54
N CYS A 101 8.57 -2.34 4.23
CA CYS A 101 9.33 -3.10 3.25
C CYS A 101 10.81 -2.72 3.30
N LYS A 102 11.69 -3.67 3.63
CA LYS A 102 13.11 -3.54 3.33
C LYS A 102 13.28 -3.35 1.82
N ARG A 103 14.24 -2.52 1.40
CA ARG A 103 14.60 -2.25 -0.02
C ARG A 103 13.64 -1.31 -0.76
N ILE A 104 12.74 -0.62 -0.06
CA ILE A 104 11.89 0.41 -0.67
C ILE A 104 12.63 1.75 -0.79
N CYS A 105 13.39 2.14 0.24
CA CYS A 105 14.07 3.43 0.26
C CYS A 105 15.42 3.36 -0.48
N ARG A 106 15.78 4.42 -1.21
CA ARG A 106 17.07 4.52 -1.93
C ARG A 106 18.31 4.32 -1.04
N ALA A 107 18.22 4.66 0.24
CA ALA A 107 19.31 4.53 1.21
C ALA A 107 19.40 3.13 1.85
N ASP A 108 18.47 2.22 1.57
CA ASP A 108 18.56 0.83 2.05
C ASP A 108 19.77 0.12 1.40
N ARG A 109 20.53 -0.62 2.21
CA ARG A 109 21.72 -1.39 1.83
C ARG A 109 21.59 -2.80 2.40
N LEU A 110 21.00 -3.71 1.62
CA LEU A 110 20.70 -5.07 2.05
C LEU A 110 21.95 -5.84 2.52
N GLU A 111 23.04 -5.78 1.74
CA GLU A 111 24.31 -6.47 2.06
C GLU A 111 24.94 -5.98 3.36
N GLN A 112 24.75 -4.70 3.69
CA GLN A 112 25.25 -4.08 4.93
C GLN A 112 24.22 -4.12 6.06
N ARG A 113 23.02 -4.65 5.77
CA ARG A 113 21.87 -4.68 6.67
C ARG A 113 21.54 -3.31 7.27
N ARG A 114 21.71 -2.26 6.46
CA ARG A 114 21.41 -0.88 6.85
C ARG A 114 20.17 -0.39 6.14
N TYR A 115 19.25 0.21 6.88
CA TYR A 115 17.94 0.62 6.36
C TYR A 115 17.65 2.05 6.78
N ALA A 116 17.11 2.85 5.86
CA ALA A 116 16.74 4.23 6.12
C ALA A 116 15.77 4.34 7.30
N THR A 117 15.88 5.38 8.11
CA THR A 117 14.85 5.66 9.13
C THR A 117 13.72 6.52 8.60
N GLY A 118 13.91 7.17 7.45
CA GLY A 118 13.01 8.23 6.97
C GLY A 118 13.39 9.63 7.47
N ALA A 119 14.21 9.72 8.53
CA ALA A 119 14.61 10.98 9.16
C ALA A 119 16.10 11.29 8.96
N ASP A 120 16.42 12.54 8.63
CA ASP A 120 17.78 13.11 8.60
C ASP A 120 18.84 12.25 7.85
N GLN A 121 18.42 11.54 6.80
CA GLN A 121 19.28 10.60 6.05
C GLN A 121 19.92 9.51 6.93
N GLN A 122 19.36 9.24 8.11
CA GLN A 122 19.87 8.26 9.04
C GLN A 122 19.52 6.84 8.58
N THR A 123 20.34 5.89 9.04
CA THR A 123 20.11 4.47 8.83
C THR A 123 20.32 3.69 10.11
N ILE A 124 19.56 2.61 10.29
CA ILE A 124 19.72 1.64 11.38
C ILE A 124 20.33 0.35 10.85
N TYR A 125 20.95 -0.42 11.74
CA TYR A 125 21.32 -1.80 11.45
C TYR A 125 20.23 -2.75 11.97
N LEU A 126 19.84 -3.74 11.17
CA LEU A 126 18.93 -4.81 11.60
C LEU A 126 19.63 -6.17 11.51
N SER A 127 19.61 -6.96 12.58
CA SER A 127 20.29 -8.27 12.67
C SER A 127 19.68 -9.32 11.72
N PRO A 128 20.44 -10.35 11.25
CA PRO A 128 19.92 -11.46 10.42
C PRO A 128 18.65 -12.12 10.89
N GLU A 129 18.46 -12.16 12.19
CA GLU A 129 17.37 -12.84 12.86
C GLU A 129 16.09 -11.99 12.94
N THR A 130 16.10 -10.79 12.34
CA THR A 130 15.00 -9.83 12.41
C THR A 130 14.22 -9.71 11.10
N THR A 131 12.92 -9.47 11.22
CA THR A 131 12.01 -9.22 10.09
C THR A 131 11.80 -7.73 9.86
N ASP A 132 11.11 -7.38 8.77
CA ASP A 132 10.68 -6.06 8.35
C ASP A 132 9.84 -5.37 9.45
N ALA A 133 9.19 -6.14 10.33
CA ALA A 133 8.51 -5.60 11.50
C ALA A 133 9.43 -4.77 12.43
N SER A 134 10.75 -4.98 12.38
CA SER A 134 11.71 -4.16 13.13
C SER A 134 11.75 -2.69 12.68
N LEU A 135 11.15 -2.38 11.53
CA LEU A 135 10.98 -1.03 11.01
C LEU A 135 9.73 -0.33 11.54
N THR A 136 8.95 -0.95 12.46
CA THR A 136 7.78 -0.32 13.12
C THR A 136 8.03 1.11 13.59
N PRO A 137 9.16 1.46 14.24
CA PRO A 137 9.38 2.84 14.70
C PRO A 137 9.63 3.86 13.58
N TYR A 138 9.83 3.39 12.34
CA TYR A 138 10.33 4.19 11.22
C TYR A 138 9.42 4.12 9.98
N HIS A 139 8.46 3.20 9.93
CA HIS A 139 7.70 2.90 8.71
C HIS A 139 6.93 4.12 8.18
N VAL A 140 6.40 4.98 9.05
CA VAL A 140 5.69 6.21 8.66
C VAL A 140 6.61 7.15 7.91
N ASP A 141 7.77 7.48 8.49
CA ASP A 141 8.73 8.41 7.87
C ASP A 141 9.36 7.79 6.62
N ARG A 142 9.65 6.48 6.65
CA ARG A 142 10.15 5.73 5.48
C ARG A 142 9.16 5.76 4.32
N GLY A 143 7.86 5.73 4.59
CA GLY A 143 6.80 5.78 3.59
C GLY A 143 6.65 7.13 2.87
N GLN A 144 7.32 8.17 3.35
CA GLN A 144 7.25 9.53 2.80
C GLN A 144 8.43 9.88 1.86
N LEU A 145 9.45 9.01 1.76
CA LEU A 145 10.64 9.22 0.93
C LEU A 145 10.44 8.86 -0.54
#